data_AF-A0A661ZQG8-F1
#
_entry.id   AF-A0A661ZQG8-F1
#
_cell.length_a   1.000
_cell.length_b   1.000
_cell.length_c   1.000
_cell.angle_alpha   90.00
_cell.angle_beta   90.00
_cell.angle_gamma   90.00
#
_symmetry.space_group_name_H-M   'P 1'
#
loop_
_entity.id
_entity.type
_entity.pdbx_description
1 polymer ?
#
loop_
_entity_poly.entity_id
_entity_poly.type
_entity_poly.pdbx_seq_one_letter_code
_entity_poly.pdbx_strand_id
1 'polypeptide(L)'
;MPWGLPVSASSLIGGVNGSLSLGAFGGKVVFRFAEAVENHPDNPYGIDFTIFGNATSEWSEPGVVWVMKDENENSLPDDTWYELAGSDYHFSTTLREYEVSYANPGGEEARDVPWSDQLGNSGAIKANSVHTQPYYPLSDSFPEVPEDTYMLSGTLIQGAVDVDHPPLIKSLRRSFAYADNQVRGSGPHTVPDNPYTLEVEHSGADAFDIGWAVNEEGSYVELDQIHFVKVQTGILHEGGFLGEISTEITGAVDVAPDHTISGMLDLLVIQDLSAEVDTGSIQLELYMFHMGRPVSLPQVQWTSSEEWASVDESNMLFLSGSGALTLTATVVGESSITASVSTLVNPELQVGFELR
;
A
#
# COMPACT_ATOMS: atom_id res chain seq x y z
N MET A 1 3.84 -18.99 -17.14
CA MET A 1 3.86 -17.73 -17.90
C MET A 1 4.05 -16.63 -16.89
N PRO A 2 5.03 -15.72 -17.07
CA PRO A 2 5.21 -14.59 -16.16
C PRO A 2 3.95 -13.71 -16.18
N TRP A 3 3.59 -13.16 -15.02
CA TRP A 3 2.40 -12.34 -14.85
C TRP A 3 2.60 -10.85 -15.22
N GLY A 4 3.80 -10.47 -15.66
CA GLY A 4 4.14 -9.10 -16.10
C GLY A 4 4.12 -8.87 -17.61
N LEU A 5 3.40 -9.69 -18.40
CA LEU A 5 3.32 -9.52 -19.86
C LEU A 5 2.04 -8.75 -20.26
N PRO A 6 1.99 -8.10 -21.44
CA PRO A 6 0.78 -7.43 -21.92
C PRO A 6 -0.48 -8.31 -21.96
N VAL A 7 -0.32 -9.62 -22.20
CA VAL A 7 -1.44 -10.59 -22.16
C VAL A 7 -2.03 -10.76 -20.75
N SER A 8 -1.23 -10.57 -19.70
CA SER A 8 -1.70 -10.61 -18.31
C SER A 8 -2.67 -9.47 -18.00
N ALA A 9 -2.44 -8.27 -18.55
CA ALA A 9 -3.39 -7.16 -18.39
C ALA A 9 -4.77 -7.49 -19.00
N SER A 10 -4.81 -8.25 -20.09
CA SER A 10 -6.07 -8.70 -20.71
C SER A 10 -6.85 -9.68 -19.83
N SER A 11 -6.19 -10.36 -18.89
CA SER A 11 -6.84 -11.32 -17.98
C SER A 11 -7.71 -10.64 -16.91
N LEU A 12 -7.56 -9.33 -16.72
CA LEU A 12 -8.35 -8.55 -15.77
C LEU A 12 -9.77 -8.26 -16.28
N ILE A 13 -10.01 -8.40 -17.58
CA ILE A 13 -11.25 -7.96 -18.21
C ILE A 13 -12.39 -8.92 -17.86
N GLY A 14 -13.47 -8.37 -17.29
CA GLY A 14 -14.74 -9.07 -17.11
C GLY A 14 -14.77 -10.08 -15.96
N GLY A 15 -13.83 -10.00 -15.03
CA GLY A 15 -13.83 -10.86 -13.84
C GLY A 15 -12.80 -10.44 -12.80
N VAL A 16 -12.66 -11.27 -11.77
CA VAL A 16 -11.73 -11.05 -10.64
C VAL A 16 -10.71 -12.19 -10.51
N ASN A 17 -10.50 -12.99 -11.56
CA ASN A 17 -9.62 -14.16 -11.52
C ASN A 17 -8.46 -14.05 -12.52
N GLY A 18 -8.11 -12.82 -12.92
CA GLY A 18 -6.94 -12.53 -13.70
C GLY A 18 -5.65 -12.74 -12.92
N SER A 19 -4.52 -12.50 -13.58
CA SER A 19 -3.19 -12.63 -12.98
C SER A 19 -2.24 -11.65 -13.65
N LEU A 20 -2.09 -10.48 -13.03
CA LEU A 20 -1.17 -9.42 -13.43
C LEU A 20 -0.28 -9.09 -12.23
N SER A 21 1.02 -9.03 -12.47
CA SER A 21 2.01 -8.58 -11.50
C SER A 21 2.71 -7.36 -12.09
N LEU A 22 2.81 -6.27 -11.33
CA LEU A 22 3.31 -4.98 -11.83
C LEU A 22 4.84 -4.85 -11.80
N GLY A 23 5.52 -5.77 -11.13
CA GLY A 23 6.94 -5.71 -10.83
C GLY A 23 7.24 -4.77 -9.67
N ALA A 24 8.53 -4.51 -9.47
CA ALA A 24 9.03 -3.58 -8.47
C ALA A 24 8.45 -2.16 -8.61
N PHE A 25 8.77 -1.29 -7.64
CA PHE A 25 8.29 0.09 -7.57
C PHE A 25 8.19 0.79 -8.93
N GLY A 26 7.05 1.46 -9.12
CA GLY A 26 6.80 2.29 -10.30
C GLY A 26 6.19 1.54 -11.49
N GLY A 27 6.30 0.20 -11.52
CA GLY A 27 5.52 -0.65 -12.41
C GLY A 27 4.01 -0.39 -12.24
N LYS A 28 3.27 -0.33 -13.35
CA LYS A 28 1.89 0.18 -13.33
C LYS A 28 0.99 -0.43 -14.41
N VAL A 29 -0.31 -0.37 -14.15
CA VAL A 29 -1.36 -0.64 -15.14
C VAL A 29 -2.38 0.50 -15.11
N VAL A 30 -2.96 0.80 -16.28
CA VAL A 30 -4.12 1.68 -16.41
C VAL A 30 -5.26 0.85 -16.98
N PHE A 31 -6.43 0.92 -16.34
CA PHE A 31 -7.65 0.30 -16.82
C PHE A 31 -8.85 1.24 -16.67
N ARG A 32 -9.98 0.84 -17.26
CA ARG A 32 -11.26 1.52 -17.14
C ARG A 32 -12.38 0.52 -16.95
N PHE A 33 -13.48 0.97 -16.36
CA PHE A 33 -14.72 0.21 -16.30
C PHE A 33 -15.50 0.36 -17.62
N ALA A 34 -16.56 -0.45 -17.78
CA ALA A 34 -17.40 -0.39 -18.98
C ALA A 34 -18.15 0.95 -19.08
N GLU A 35 -18.60 1.45 -17.95
CA GLU A 35 -19.22 2.76 -17.76
C GLU A 35 -18.37 3.57 -16.77
N ALA A 36 -18.67 4.86 -16.61
CA ALA A 36 -18.05 5.67 -15.57
C ALA A 36 -18.45 5.15 -14.18
N VAL A 37 -17.51 5.18 -13.24
CA VAL A 37 -17.77 4.88 -11.82
C VAL A 37 -18.31 6.14 -11.18
N GLU A 38 -19.56 6.11 -10.73
CA GLU A 38 -20.25 7.25 -10.12
C GLU A 38 -19.98 7.33 -8.61
N ASN A 39 -19.70 8.53 -8.12
CA ASN A 39 -19.68 8.83 -6.69
C ASN A 39 -21.11 9.02 -6.18
N HIS A 40 -21.75 7.93 -5.78
CA HIS A 40 -23.15 7.95 -5.37
C HIS A 40 -23.26 8.01 -3.83
N PRO A 41 -24.10 8.90 -3.27
CA PRO A 41 -24.20 9.07 -1.81
C PRO A 41 -24.73 7.84 -1.06
N ASP A 42 -25.41 6.92 -1.75
CA ASP A 42 -25.87 5.64 -1.22
C ASP A 42 -24.87 4.49 -1.42
N ASN A 43 -23.66 4.76 -1.90
CA ASN A 43 -22.62 3.73 -2.01
C ASN A 43 -22.23 3.23 -0.60
N PRO A 44 -22.16 1.90 -0.38
CA PRO A 44 -21.81 1.33 0.92
C PRO A 44 -20.51 1.91 1.46
N TYR A 45 -20.57 2.51 2.65
CA TYR A 45 -19.42 3.16 3.30
C TYR A 45 -18.76 4.32 2.52
N GLY A 46 -19.38 4.78 1.41
CA GLY A 46 -18.79 5.73 0.46
C GLY A 46 -17.98 5.09 -0.67
N ILE A 47 -17.98 3.76 -0.80
CA ILE A 47 -17.09 3.03 -1.72
C ILE A 47 -17.66 2.93 -3.13
N ASP A 48 -16.89 3.36 -4.12
CA ASP A 48 -17.31 3.42 -5.52
C ASP A 48 -16.78 2.24 -6.35
N PHE A 49 -15.64 1.65 -5.98
CA PHE A 49 -15.14 0.46 -6.65
C PHE A 49 -14.27 -0.41 -5.73
N THR A 50 -14.02 -1.65 -6.15
CA THR A 50 -13.14 -2.59 -5.47
C THR A 50 -12.09 -3.13 -6.43
N ILE A 51 -10.82 -3.14 -6.02
CA ILE A 51 -9.72 -3.79 -6.74
C ILE A 51 -9.40 -5.10 -6.03
N PHE A 52 -9.17 -6.15 -6.80
CA PHE A 52 -8.84 -7.48 -6.28
C PHE A 52 -7.38 -7.81 -6.55
N GLY A 53 -6.63 -8.14 -5.51
CA GLY A 53 -5.28 -8.71 -5.58
C GLY A 53 -5.23 -10.17 -5.14
N ASN A 54 -4.04 -10.61 -4.75
CA ASN A 54 -3.75 -11.94 -4.22
C ASN A 54 -3.26 -11.92 -2.76
N ALA A 55 -3.30 -10.75 -2.10
CA ALA A 55 -2.87 -10.56 -0.72
C ALA A 55 -3.37 -11.66 0.23
N THR A 56 -2.48 -12.01 1.16
CA THR A 56 -2.74 -12.94 2.26
C THR A 56 -2.71 -12.18 3.59
N SER A 57 -3.12 -12.82 4.69
CA SER A 57 -3.17 -12.16 6.00
C SER A 57 -1.81 -11.67 6.51
N GLU A 58 -0.71 -12.23 6.00
CA GLU A 58 0.67 -11.89 6.40
C GLU A 58 1.48 -11.29 5.24
N TRP A 59 0.90 -11.18 4.05
CA TRP A 59 1.60 -10.73 2.85
C TRP A 59 0.69 -9.86 1.99
N SER A 60 1.01 -8.58 1.93
CA SER A 60 0.39 -7.57 1.10
C SER A 60 1.47 -6.92 0.23
N GLU A 61 1.10 -6.49 -0.97
CA GLU A 61 1.99 -5.79 -1.90
C GLU A 61 1.36 -4.44 -2.32
N PRO A 62 1.22 -3.48 -1.39
CA PRO A 62 0.45 -2.25 -1.57
C PRO A 62 0.75 -1.49 -2.87
N GLY A 63 -0.29 -1.35 -3.70
CA GLY A 63 -0.30 -0.50 -4.87
C GLY A 63 -0.94 0.84 -4.60
N VAL A 64 -0.27 1.93 -4.96
CA VAL A 64 -0.85 3.28 -4.95
C VAL A 64 -1.84 3.40 -6.10
N VAL A 65 -3.04 3.92 -5.80
CA VAL A 65 -4.12 4.06 -6.77
C VAL A 65 -4.34 5.52 -7.13
N TRP A 66 -4.49 5.76 -8.42
CA TRP A 66 -4.86 7.05 -8.98
C TRP A 66 -6.12 6.89 -9.83
N VAL A 67 -6.91 7.94 -9.89
CA VAL A 67 -8.14 7.98 -10.69
C VAL A 67 -8.14 9.20 -11.60
N MET A 68 -8.87 9.11 -12.71
CA MET A 68 -8.98 10.17 -13.70
C MET A 68 -10.39 10.16 -14.29
N LYS A 69 -10.97 11.35 -14.40
CA LYS A 69 -12.18 11.60 -15.21
C LYS A 69 -11.74 11.93 -16.63
N ASP A 70 -12.37 11.32 -17.63
CA ASP A 70 -12.30 11.73 -19.04
C ASP A 70 -13.12 13.00 -19.21
N GLU A 71 -12.48 14.16 -19.01
CA GLU A 71 -13.09 15.48 -19.09
C GLU A 71 -13.29 15.92 -20.53
N ASN A 72 -12.42 15.45 -21.43
CA ASN A 72 -12.41 15.84 -22.84
C ASN A 72 -13.22 14.89 -23.76
N GLU A 73 -13.76 13.79 -23.19
CA GLU A 73 -14.61 12.77 -23.82
C GLU A 73 -13.93 12.02 -24.98
N ASN A 74 -12.60 11.88 -24.96
CA ASN A 74 -11.84 11.20 -26.02
C ASN A 74 -11.63 9.70 -25.77
N SER A 75 -12.06 9.18 -24.61
CA SER A 75 -11.86 7.80 -24.17
C SER A 75 -10.39 7.38 -24.04
N LEU A 76 -9.49 8.32 -23.75
CA LEU A 76 -8.07 8.12 -23.51
C LEU A 76 -7.69 8.53 -22.07
N PRO A 77 -6.67 7.87 -21.48
CA PRO A 77 -6.17 8.19 -20.14
C PRO A 77 -5.24 9.43 -20.12
N ASP A 78 -5.69 10.56 -20.67
CA ASP A 78 -4.84 11.74 -20.94
C ASP A 78 -5.29 13.08 -20.31
N ASP A 79 -6.24 13.03 -19.36
CA ASP A 79 -6.65 14.18 -18.53
C ASP A 79 -5.94 14.17 -17.15
N THR A 80 -6.51 14.89 -16.17
CA THR A 80 -5.91 15.10 -14.84
C THR A 80 -6.02 13.86 -13.96
N TRP A 81 -4.86 13.37 -13.48
CA TRP A 81 -4.77 12.26 -12.54
C TRP A 81 -4.77 12.74 -11.09
N TYR A 82 -5.55 12.08 -10.25
CA TYR A 82 -5.61 12.33 -8.80
C TYR A 82 -5.22 11.07 -8.04
N GLU A 83 -4.32 11.17 -7.07
CA GLU A 83 -3.98 10.05 -6.18
C GLU A 83 -5.14 9.86 -5.19
N LEU A 84 -5.49 8.62 -4.86
CA LEU A 84 -6.36 8.33 -3.73
C LEU A 84 -5.52 8.29 -2.46
N ALA A 85 -5.63 9.30 -1.62
CA ALA A 85 -4.85 9.43 -0.39
C ALA A 85 -5.26 8.36 0.63
N GLY A 86 -4.42 7.33 0.77
CA GLY A 86 -4.63 6.23 1.71
C GLY A 86 -4.17 6.51 3.14
N SER A 87 -4.26 5.46 3.96
CA SER A 87 -3.95 5.54 5.40
C SER A 87 -2.55 6.06 5.71
N ASP A 88 -1.60 5.85 4.80
CA ASP A 88 -0.19 6.17 5.02
C ASP A 88 0.22 7.45 4.30
N TYR A 89 -0.67 8.07 3.52
CA TYR A 89 -0.38 9.25 2.70
C TYR A 89 0.22 10.42 3.51
N HIS A 90 -0.21 10.58 4.76
CA HIS A 90 0.18 11.70 5.62
C HIS A 90 1.36 11.40 6.56
N PHE A 91 1.85 10.18 6.60
CA PHE A 91 3.01 9.85 7.44
C PHE A 91 4.29 10.44 6.87
N SER A 92 5.20 10.85 7.76
CA SER A 92 6.50 11.40 7.36
C SER A 92 7.38 10.43 6.56
N THR A 93 7.06 9.13 6.61
CA THR A 93 7.78 8.08 5.90
C THR A 93 7.28 7.84 4.48
N THR A 94 6.17 8.47 4.08
CA THR A 94 5.68 8.46 2.70
C THR A 94 6.37 9.53 1.88
N LEU A 95 7.05 9.10 0.82
CA LEU A 95 7.78 9.96 -0.10
C LEU A 95 6.99 10.11 -1.41
N ARG A 96 6.40 11.28 -1.61
CA ARG A 96 5.79 11.69 -2.88
C ARG A 96 6.89 12.11 -3.85
N GLU A 97 6.61 11.98 -5.16
CA GLU A 97 7.57 12.32 -6.21
C GLU A 97 8.91 11.57 -6.04
N TYR A 98 8.86 10.32 -5.57
CA TYR A 98 10.04 9.48 -5.43
C TYR A 98 10.43 8.92 -6.80
N GLU A 99 11.67 9.15 -7.22
CA GLU A 99 12.25 8.61 -8.45
C GLU A 99 13.30 7.53 -8.16
N VAL A 100 13.21 6.44 -8.91
CA VAL A 100 14.19 5.36 -8.94
C VAL A 100 14.56 5.04 -10.39
N SER A 101 15.83 4.74 -10.62
CA SER A 101 16.36 4.31 -11.91
C SER A 101 16.81 2.87 -11.85
N TYR A 102 16.32 2.04 -12.77
CA TYR A 102 16.73 0.64 -12.95
C TYR A 102 17.67 0.53 -14.14
N ALA A 103 18.85 -0.07 -13.94
CA ALA A 103 19.82 -0.31 -15.01
C ALA A 103 19.61 -1.69 -15.63
N ASN A 104 19.52 -1.78 -16.96
CA ASN A 104 19.35 -3.07 -17.64
C ASN A 104 20.61 -3.94 -17.48
N PRO A 105 20.54 -5.12 -16.83
CA PRO A 105 21.70 -6.02 -16.71
C PRO A 105 22.02 -6.79 -18.00
N GLY A 106 21.17 -6.66 -19.03
CA GLY A 106 21.27 -7.33 -20.32
C GLY A 106 21.11 -8.85 -20.24
N GLY A 107 21.07 -9.50 -21.40
CA GLY A 107 20.91 -10.96 -21.51
C GLY A 107 19.45 -11.41 -21.59
N GLU A 108 19.26 -12.71 -21.86
CA GLU A 108 17.94 -13.33 -22.07
C GLU A 108 17.49 -14.19 -20.87
N GLU A 109 18.24 -14.16 -19.77
CA GLU A 109 18.02 -14.94 -18.55
C GLU A 109 17.76 -14.00 -17.36
N ALA A 110 17.18 -14.52 -16.27
CA ALA A 110 17.05 -13.78 -15.02
C ALA A 110 18.42 -13.32 -14.50
N ARG A 111 18.54 -12.02 -14.24
CA ARG A 111 19.72 -11.38 -13.66
C ARG A 111 19.27 -10.28 -12.71
N ASP A 112 20.08 -10.04 -11.69
CA ASP A 112 19.86 -8.93 -10.77
C ASP A 112 19.79 -7.61 -11.55
N VAL A 113 18.75 -6.81 -11.31
CA VAL A 113 18.56 -5.49 -11.94
C VAL A 113 18.99 -4.42 -10.94
N PRO A 114 20.15 -3.76 -11.12
CA PRO A 114 20.59 -2.71 -10.20
C PRO A 114 19.64 -1.52 -10.23
N TRP A 115 19.43 -0.90 -9.07
CA TRP A 115 18.67 0.34 -8.97
C TRP A 115 19.38 1.38 -8.10
N SER A 116 19.11 2.65 -8.39
CA SER A 116 19.53 3.79 -7.57
C SER A 116 18.44 4.84 -7.54
N ASP A 117 18.26 5.52 -6.41
CA ASP A 117 17.23 6.54 -6.23
C ASP A 117 17.78 7.97 -6.12
N GLN A 118 16.87 8.94 -6.14
CA GLN A 118 17.20 10.36 -6.01
C GLN A 118 17.79 10.77 -4.65
N LEU A 119 17.66 9.92 -3.63
CA LEU A 119 18.18 10.15 -2.28
C LEU A 119 19.62 9.63 -2.11
N GLY A 120 20.16 8.96 -3.14
CA GLY A 120 21.50 8.40 -3.13
C GLY A 120 21.58 6.96 -2.59
N ASN A 121 20.43 6.31 -2.36
CA ASN A 121 20.38 4.89 -2.04
C ASN A 121 20.51 4.06 -3.32
N SER A 122 20.92 2.82 -3.15
CA SER A 122 21.04 1.86 -4.25
C SER A 122 20.88 0.43 -3.78
N GLY A 123 20.43 -0.43 -4.67
CA GLY A 123 20.30 -1.86 -4.44
C GLY A 123 20.18 -2.62 -5.75
N ALA A 124 19.55 -3.78 -5.72
CA ALA A 124 19.20 -4.53 -6.91
C ALA A 124 17.90 -5.31 -6.67
N ILE A 125 17.09 -5.46 -7.72
CA ILE A 125 16.02 -6.45 -7.78
C ILE A 125 16.65 -7.80 -8.01
N LYS A 126 16.58 -8.71 -7.05
CA LYS A 126 17.35 -9.97 -7.09
C LYS A 126 16.67 -11.04 -7.94
N ALA A 127 17.41 -11.60 -8.87
CA ALA A 127 16.97 -12.79 -9.58
C ALA A 127 16.89 -13.99 -8.62
N ASN A 128 15.86 -14.82 -8.78
CA ASN A 128 15.70 -16.03 -8.00
C ASN A 128 15.67 -17.29 -8.89
N SER A 129 15.67 -18.46 -8.27
CA SER A 129 15.72 -19.74 -8.99
C SER A 129 14.37 -20.23 -9.51
N VAL A 130 13.28 -19.52 -9.20
CA VAL A 130 11.90 -19.87 -9.59
C VAL A 130 11.51 -19.18 -10.89
N HIS A 131 11.85 -17.90 -11.01
CA HIS A 131 11.53 -17.05 -12.15
C HIS A 131 12.77 -16.80 -13.00
N THR A 132 12.90 -17.52 -14.11
CA THR A 132 14.12 -17.51 -14.94
C THR A 132 14.05 -16.59 -16.15
N GLN A 133 12.91 -15.90 -16.36
CA GLN A 133 12.77 -14.89 -17.41
C GLN A 133 13.63 -13.64 -17.11
N PRO A 134 13.95 -12.79 -18.11
CA PRO A 134 14.55 -11.48 -17.85
C PRO A 134 13.69 -10.64 -16.91
N TYR A 135 14.33 -9.93 -15.97
CA TYR A 135 13.66 -9.07 -14.99
C TYR A 135 13.56 -7.61 -15.45
N TYR A 136 14.28 -7.25 -16.51
CA TYR A 136 14.12 -5.94 -17.16
C TYR A 136 13.06 -6.03 -18.28
N PRO A 137 12.23 -4.99 -18.50
CA PRO A 137 11.17 -5.03 -19.51
C PRO A 137 11.69 -5.42 -20.90
N LEU A 138 11.00 -6.36 -21.55
CA LEU A 138 11.34 -6.83 -22.89
C LEU A 138 10.96 -5.78 -23.94
N SER A 139 11.87 -5.46 -24.86
CA SER A 139 11.63 -4.43 -25.89
C SER A 139 10.52 -4.79 -26.89
N ASP A 140 10.22 -6.08 -27.07
CA ASP A 140 9.11 -6.53 -27.93
C ASP A 140 7.73 -6.30 -27.30
N SER A 141 7.68 -6.34 -25.97
CA SER A 141 6.46 -6.21 -25.16
C SER A 141 6.27 -4.78 -24.66
N PHE A 142 7.38 -4.06 -24.44
CA PHE A 142 7.45 -2.71 -23.90
C PHE A 142 8.39 -1.82 -24.73
N PRO A 143 8.06 -1.53 -26.00
CA PRO A 143 8.95 -0.81 -26.92
C PRO A 143 9.24 0.65 -26.51
N GLU A 144 8.47 1.19 -25.56
CA GLU A 144 8.66 2.55 -25.02
C GLU A 144 9.66 2.59 -23.86
N VAL A 145 10.02 1.44 -23.28
CA VAL A 145 11.01 1.37 -22.21
C VAL A 145 12.42 1.43 -22.81
N PRO A 146 13.28 2.37 -22.37
CA PRO A 146 14.65 2.45 -22.88
C PRO A 146 15.46 1.19 -22.59
N GLU A 147 16.35 0.80 -23.51
CA GLU A 147 17.14 -0.43 -23.38
C GLU A 147 18.24 -0.37 -22.31
N ASP A 148 18.73 0.81 -21.93
CA ASP A 148 19.87 0.94 -21.01
C ASP A 148 19.45 1.18 -19.56
N THR A 149 18.52 2.10 -19.34
CA THR A 149 18.09 2.53 -18.00
C THR A 149 16.66 3.02 -18.05
N TYR A 150 15.86 2.62 -17.07
CA TYR A 150 14.46 3.02 -16.95
C TYR A 150 14.23 3.74 -15.63
N MET A 151 13.84 5.02 -15.73
CA MET A 151 13.50 5.84 -14.58
C MET A 151 11.99 5.85 -14.38
N LEU A 152 11.56 5.61 -13.16
CA LEU A 152 10.17 5.57 -12.75
C LEU A 152 9.96 6.50 -11.56
N SER A 153 8.79 7.15 -11.52
CA SER A 153 8.38 8.04 -10.43
C SER A 153 7.02 7.65 -9.88
N GLY A 154 6.77 7.98 -8.61
CA GLY A 154 5.50 7.71 -7.94
C GLY A 154 5.54 8.09 -6.45
N THR A 155 4.54 7.60 -5.72
CA THR A 155 4.49 7.70 -4.25
C THR A 155 5.05 6.42 -3.65
N LEU A 156 6.16 6.54 -2.91
CA LEU A 156 6.76 5.45 -2.16
C LEU A 156 6.22 5.50 -0.73
N ILE A 157 5.50 4.45 -0.34
CA ILE A 157 5.11 4.26 1.06
C ILE A 157 6.10 3.36 1.76
N GLN A 158 6.20 3.50 3.09
CA GLN A 158 7.01 2.58 3.87
C GLN A 158 6.38 1.18 3.86
N GLY A 159 7.21 0.17 3.62
CA GLY A 159 6.85 -1.22 3.81
C GLY A 159 7.00 -1.64 5.27
N ALA A 160 5.98 -2.29 5.81
CA ALA A 160 6.01 -3.08 7.03
C ALA A 160 6.47 -4.50 6.70
N VAL A 161 7.68 -4.58 6.18
CA VAL A 161 8.26 -5.81 5.65
C VAL A 161 9.25 -6.36 6.67
N ASP A 162 9.07 -7.62 7.03
CA ASP A 162 9.98 -8.38 7.89
C ASP A 162 10.43 -9.63 7.14
N VAL A 163 11.70 -9.65 6.71
CA VAL A 163 12.32 -10.79 6.04
C VAL A 163 13.38 -11.47 6.88
N ASP A 164 13.71 -10.90 8.04
CA ASP A 164 14.84 -11.30 8.86
C ASP A 164 14.43 -12.24 10.02
N HIS A 165 13.14 -12.36 10.31
CA HIS A 165 12.58 -13.23 11.36
C HIS A 165 11.77 -14.43 10.84
N PRO A 166 12.43 -15.51 10.34
CA PRO A 166 11.74 -16.74 9.92
C PRO A 166 11.02 -17.43 11.09
N PRO A 167 9.95 -18.22 10.85
CA PRO A 167 9.64 -18.89 9.58
C PRO A 167 8.69 -18.14 8.63
N LEU A 168 8.17 -16.98 9.05
CA LEU A 168 7.20 -16.22 8.26
C LEU A 168 7.82 -14.87 7.91
N ILE A 169 8.17 -14.70 6.64
CA ILE A 169 8.36 -13.37 6.07
C ILE A 169 7.01 -12.66 6.02
N LYS A 170 7.00 -11.37 6.31
CA LYS A 170 5.77 -10.57 6.37
C LYS A 170 5.89 -9.33 5.51
N SER A 171 4.76 -8.94 4.93
CA SER A 171 4.54 -7.60 4.40
C SER A 171 3.13 -7.22 4.84
N LEU A 172 3.02 -6.39 5.87
CA LEU A 172 1.72 -6.12 6.49
C LEU A 172 0.89 -5.14 5.66
N ARG A 173 -0.43 -5.36 5.71
CA ARG A 173 -1.42 -4.51 5.05
C ARG A 173 -1.39 -3.08 5.62
N ARG A 174 -1.62 -2.12 4.75
CA ARG A 174 -2.06 -0.75 5.06
C ARG A 174 -3.54 -0.76 5.43
N SER A 175 -4.05 0.32 6.02
CA SER A 175 -5.43 0.29 6.51
C SER A 175 -6.47 0.45 5.40
N PHE A 176 -6.27 1.39 4.46
CA PHE A 176 -7.18 1.61 3.31
C PHE A 176 -6.50 2.35 2.15
N ALA A 177 -7.15 2.35 0.98
CA ALA A 177 -6.74 2.96 -0.29
C ALA A 177 -5.42 2.48 -0.91
N TYR A 178 -5.09 1.21 -0.70
CA TYR A 178 -3.99 0.55 -1.43
C TYR A 178 -4.51 -0.73 -2.08
N ALA A 179 -4.06 -1.02 -3.29
CA ALA A 179 -4.40 -2.26 -3.99
C ALA A 179 -3.47 -3.39 -3.53
N ASP A 180 -3.92 -4.64 -3.71
CA ASP A 180 -3.22 -5.84 -3.25
C ASP A 180 -2.88 -5.79 -1.76
N ASN A 181 -3.86 -5.32 -1.00
CA ASN A 181 -3.67 -4.93 0.39
C ASN A 181 -4.47 -5.80 1.36
N GLN A 182 -5.69 -6.15 0.99
CA GLN A 182 -6.62 -6.91 1.81
C GLN A 182 -6.92 -8.28 1.20
N VAL A 183 -7.04 -9.28 2.08
CA VAL A 183 -7.43 -10.64 1.68
C VAL A 183 -8.79 -10.63 1.00
N ARG A 184 -8.93 -11.40 -0.07
CA ARG A 184 -10.24 -11.58 -0.71
C ARG A 184 -11.21 -12.34 0.21
N GLY A 185 -12.42 -11.81 0.33
CA GLY A 185 -13.54 -12.44 1.01
C GLY A 185 -14.22 -13.54 0.18
N SER A 186 -15.24 -14.17 0.76
CA SER A 186 -15.98 -15.26 0.08
C SER A 186 -17.02 -14.77 -0.94
N GLY A 187 -17.22 -13.46 -1.05
CA GLY A 187 -18.24 -12.82 -1.88
C GLY A 187 -19.56 -12.54 -1.13
N PRO A 188 -20.53 -11.89 -1.80
CA PRO A 188 -20.51 -11.51 -3.22
C PRO A 188 -19.46 -10.43 -3.54
N HIS A 189 -18.71 -10.60 -4.63
CA HIS A 189 -17.62 -9.68 -5.02
C HIS A 189 -18.12 -8.31 -5.54
N THR A 190 -19.44 -8.12 -5.63
CA THR A 190 -20.08 -6.84 -6.03
C THR A 190 -20.48 -6.00 -4.83
N VAL A 191 -20.24 -6.49 -3.61
CA VAL A 191 -20.52 -5.77 -2.37
C VAL A 191 -19.16 -5.55 -1.70
N PRO A 192 -18.75 -4.30 -1.47
CA PRO A 192 -17.43 -4.01 -0.91
C PRO A 192 -17.34 -4.45 0.55
N ASP A 193 -16.12 -4.72 0.98
CA ASP A 193 -15.76 -4.80 2.40
C ASP A 193 -15.76 -3.40 3.04
N ASN A 194 -15.90 -3.31 4.36
CA ASN A 194 -15.75 -2.03 5.05
C ASN A 194 -14.25 -1.72 5.29
N PRO A 195 -13.64 -0.74 4.58
CA PRO A 195 -12.21 -0.47 4.69
C PRO A 195 -11.80 0.12 6.04
N TYR A 196 -12.76 0.53 6.87
CA TYR A 196 -12.52 1.10 8.20
C TYR A 196 -12.50 0.05 9.31
N THR A 197 -12.52 -1.24 8.96
CA THR A 197 -12.49 -2.34 9.93
C THR A 197 -11.42 -3.38 9.60
N LEU A 198 -11.11 -4.24 10.56
CA LEU A 198 -10.18 -5.36 10.35
C LEU A 198 -10.88 -6.61 9.81
N GLU A 199 -12.21 -6.66 9.88
CA GLU A 199 -12.99 -7.81 9.43
C GLU A 199 -12.90 -7.95 7.91
N VAL A 200 -12.95 -9.19 7.43
CA VAL A 200 -13.06 -9.48 5.99
C VAL A 200 -14.52 -9.84 5.73
N GLU A 201 -15.29 -8.88 5.24
CA GLU A 201 -16.70 -9.04 4.90
C GLU A 201 -16.86 -9.11 3.37
N HIS A 202 -17.98 -9.68 2.91
CA HIS A 202 -18.39 -9.64 1.49
C HIS A 202 -17.27 -9.95 0.47
N SER A 203 -16.85 -8.98 -0.35
CA SER A 203 -15.77 -9.12 -1.33
C SER A 203 -14.40 -9.34 -0.71
N GLY A 204 -14.19 -8.94 0.56
CA GLY A 204 -12.89 -8.56 1.07
C GLY A 204 -12.24 -7.59 0.08
N ALA A 205 -10.96 -7.84 -0.22
CA ALA A 205 -10.22 -7.08 -1.22
C ALA A 205 -10.23 -5.57 -0.94
N ASP A 206 -9.78 -4.76 -1.89
CA ASP A 206 -9.44 -3.37 -1.63
C ASP A 206 -10.56 -2.45 -2.09
N ALA A 207 -11.31 -1.93 -1.13
CA ALA A 207 -12.41 -0.99 -1.35
C ALA A 207 -11.87 0.45 -1.52
N PHE A 208 -12.39 1.18 -2.52
CA PHE A 208 -11.98 2.54 -2.87
C PHE A 208 -13.14 3.51 -3.00
N ASP A 209 -13.00 4.67 -2.35
CA ASP A 209 -13.86 5.85 -2.48
C ASP A 209 -13.08 6.94 -3.23
N ILE A 210 -13.63 7.46 -4.32
CA ILE A 210 -13.00 8.49 -5.14
C ILE A 210 -12.97 9.86 -4.45
N GLY A 211 -13.74 10.03 -3.38
CA GLY A 211 -13.65 11.14 -2.44
C GLY A 211 -12.31 11.18 -1.68
N TRP A 212 -11.46 10.16 -1.79
CA TRP A 212 -10.07 10.21 -1.32
C TRP A 212 -9.12 10.88 -2.30
N ALA A 213 -9.60 11.31 -3.47
CA ALA A 213 -8.79 11.97 -4.49
C ALA A 213 -8.15 13.27 -3.98
N VAL A 214 -6.85 13.40 -4.20
CA VAL A 214 -6.07 14.61 -3.93
C VAL A 214 -5.36 15.11 -5.18
N ASN A 215 -5.22 16.43 -5.28
CA ASN A 215 -4.45 17.09 -6.33
C ASN A 215 -2.94 17.07 -6.03
N GLU A 216 -2.14 17.68 -6.90
CA GLU A 216 -0.67 17.77 -6.78
C GLU A 216 -0.23 18.43 -5.46
N GLU A 217 -1.00 19.39 -4.93
CA GLU A 217 -0.71 20.02 -3.64
C GLU A 217 -1.13 19.15 -2.43
N GLY A 218 -1.76 18.00 -2.65
CA GLY A 218 -2.32 17.14 -1.59
C GLY A 218 -3.64 17.64 -1.01
N SER A 219 -4.33 18.56 -1.70
CA SER A 219 -5.67 19.02 -1.32
C SER A 219 -6.73 18.09 -1.90
N TYR A 220 -7.71 17.71 -1.09
CA TYR A 220 -8.83 16.89 -1.53
C TYR A 220 -9.64 17.58 -2.63
N VAL A 221 -10.05 16.80 -3.62
CA VAL A 221 -10.91 17.24 -4.72
C VAL A 221 -12.21 16.44 -4.73
N GLU A 222 -13.29 17.11 -5.10
CA GLU A 222 -14.60 16.46 -5.24
C GLU A 222 -14.76 15.98 -6.69
N LEU A 223 -14.88 14.67 -6.87
CA LEU A 223 -15.16 14.03 -8.15
C LEU A 223 -16.56 13.42 -8.10
N ASP A 224 -17.37 13.70 -9.11
CA ASP A 224 -18.71 13.12 -9.30
C ASP A 224 -18.63 11.74 -9.97
N GLN A 225 -17.61 11.50 -10.79
CA GLN A 225 -17.34 10.21 -11.43
C GLN A 225 -15.89 10.13 -11.93
N ILE A 226 -15.41 8.90 -12.16
CA ILE A 226 -14.14 8.63 -12.83
C ILE A 226 -14.32 7.63 -13.98
N HIS A 227 -13.34 7.60 -14.88
CA HIS A 227 -13.35 6.70 -16.04
C HIS A 227 -12.15 5.78 -16.03
N PHE A 228 -10.99 6.26 -15.57
CA PHE A 228 -9.76 5.49 -15.54
C PHE A 228 -9.22 5.35 -14.13
N VAL A 229 -8.62 4.18 -13.89
CA VAL A 229 -7.88 3.85 -12.67
C VAL A 229 -6.47 3.44 -13.08
N LYS A 230 -5.48 3.96 -12.37
CA LYS A 230 -4.08 3.57 -12.49
C LYS A 230 -3.64 3.00 -11.16
N VAL A 231 -3.07 1.80 -11.20
CA VAL A 231 -2.46 1.16 -10.02
C VAL A 231 -0.96 1.08 -10.27
N GLN A 232 -0.16 1.46 -9.30
CA GLN A 232 1.29 1.47 -9.36
C GLN A 232 1.88 0.83 -8.11
N THR A 233 2.89 -0.04 -8.25
CA THR A 233 3.59 -0.63 -7.09
C THR A 233 4.16 0.48 -6.22
N GLY A 234 3.69 0.57 -4.97
CA GLY A 234 3.99 1.66 -4.03
C GLY A 234 5.15 1.39 -3.08
N ILE A 235 5.74 0.20 -3.14
CA ILE A 235 6.83 -0.24 -2.26
C ILE A 235 8.06 -0.63 -3.10
N LEU A 236 9.24 -0.24 -2.62
CA LEU A 236 10.52 -0.73 -3.11
C LEU A 236 11.18 -1.57 -2.02
N HIS A 237 10.97 -2.88 -2.04
CA HIS A 237 11.56 -3.79 -1.05
C HIS A 237 11.72 -5.21 -1.60
N GLU A 238 12.69 -5.93 -1.05
CA GLU A 238 12.93 -7.35 -1.33
C GLU A 238 12.17 -8.22 -0.32
N GLY A 239 11.29 -9.09 -0.78
CA GLY A 239 10.54 -10.06 0.01
C GLY A 239 11.29 -11.36 0.33
N GLY A 240 12.62 -11.29 0.42
CA GLY A 240 13.46 -12.46 0.71
C GLY A 240 13.43 -13.49 -0.42
N PHE A 241 13.01 -14.73 -0.14
CA PHE A 241 12.99 -15.80 -1.16
C PHE A 241 11.86 -15.66 -2.19
N LEU A 242 10.86 -14.82 -1.92
CA LEU A 242 9.78 -14.53 -2.86
C LEU A 242 10.24 -13.63 -4.02
N GLY A 243 11.37 -12.93 -3.86
CA GLY A 243 11.82 -11.89 -4.79
C GLY A 243 11.36 -10.52 -4.35
N GLU A 244 11.22 -9.59 -5.29
CA GLU A 244 10.68 -8.25 -5.05
C GLU A 244 9.23 -8.27 -4.54
N ILE A 245 8.84 -7.23 -3.80
CA ILE A 245 7.43 -6.91 -3.61
C ILE A 245 6.88 -6.31 -4.91
N SER A 246 5.80 -6.90 -5.41
CA SER A 246 5.19 -6.58 -6.70
C SER A 246 3.67 -6.60 -6.56
N THR A 247 3.04 -5.43 -6.65
CA THR A 247 1.58 -5.34 -6.59
C THR A 247 0.93 -6.24 -7.63
N GLU A 248 -0.01 -7.07 -7.20
CA GLU A 248 -0.74 -7.99 -8.06
C GLU A 248 -2.22 -7.61 -8.19
N ILE A 249 -2.73 -7.76 -9.41
CA ILE A 249 -4.11 -7.42 -9.75
C ILE A 249 -4.73 -8.62 -10.46
N THR A 250 -5.94 -8.93 -10.04
CA THR A 250 -6.73 -10.05 -10.54
C THR A 250 -8.07 -9.59 -11.11
N GLY A 251 -8.47 -8.34 -10.85
CA GLY A 251 -9.60 -7.68 -11.48
C GLY A 251 -10.10 -6.49 -10.66
N ALA A 252 -11.18 -5.87 -11.12
CA ALA A 252 -11.85 -4.79 -10.41
C ALA A 252 -13.37 -4.85 -10.66
N VAL A 253 -14.14 -4.34 -9.70
CA VAL A 253 -15.61 -4.31 -9.76
C VAL A 253 -16.10 -2.91 -9.36
N ASP A 254 -17.00 -2.37 -10.17
CA ASP A 254 -17.78 -1.16 -9.88
C ASP A 254 -18.83 -1.47 -8.81
N VAL A 255 -18.96 -0.60 -7.81
CA VAL A 255 -19.86 -0.79 -6.67
C VAL A 255 -21.19 -0.09 -6.94
N ALA A 256 -22.27 -0.86 -6.82
CA ALA A 256 -23.61 -0.31 -6.97
C ALA A 256 -24.08 0.35 -5.66
N PRO A 257 -24.90 1.42 -5.75
CA PRO A 257 -25.51 2.04 -4.58
C PRO A 257 -26.39 1.06 -3.78
N ASP A 258 -26.22 1.03 -2.46
CA ASP A 258 -27.04 0.27 -1.53
C ASP A 258 -27.06 0.94 -0.14
N HIS A 259 -28.03 1.82 0.07
CA HIS A 259 -28.25 2.53 1.34
C HIS A 259 -28.58 1.62 2.54
N THR A 260 -28.79 0.31 2.32
CA THR A 260 -29.05 -0.63 3.42
C THR A 260 -27.77 -1.13 4.08
N ILE A 261 -26.62 -0.95 3.44
CA ILE A 261 -25.31 -1.32 3.95
C ILE A 261 -24.67 -0.10 4.61
N SER A 262 -24.33 -0.24 5.89
CA SER A 262 -23.74 0.83 6.71
C SER A 262 -22.88 0.23 7.81
N GLY A 263 -21.95 1.01 8.36
CA GLY A 263 -21.00 0.52 9.35
C GLY A 263 -20.12 1.63 9.91
N MET A 264 -19.01 1.23 10.52
CA MET A 264 -18.00 2.16 11.02
C MET A 264 -17.41 2.97 9.87
N LEU A 265 -17.24 4.28 10.07
CA LEU A 265 -16.63 5.21 9.11
C LEU A 265 -15.39 5.91 9.68
N ASP A 266 -15.13 5.67 10.96
CA ASP A 266 -14.10 6.31 11.76
C ASP A 266 -12.96 5.31 11.98
N LEU A 267 -11.73 5.72 11.71
CA LEU A 267 -10.56 4.85 11.81
C LEU A 267 -9.38 5.60 12.43
N LEU A 268 -8.77 5.00 13.45
CA LEU A 268 -7.49 5.44 13.99
C LEU A 268 -6.37 4.62 13.34
N VAL A 269 -5.34 5.28 12.83
CA VAL A 269 -4.17 4.63 12.24
C VAL A 269 -2.92 5.13 12.96
N ILE A 270 -2.03 4.20 13.33
CA ILE A 270 -0.70 4.49 13.87
C ILE A 270 0.30 4.12 12.77
N GLN A 271 1.31 4.97 12.55
CA GLN A 271 2.43 4.63 11.68
C GLN A 271 3.11 3.35 12.17
N ASP A 272 3.42 2.44 11.24
CA ASP A 272 4.14 1.23 11.58
C ASP A 272 5.52 1.56 12.19
N LEU A 273 5.88 0.82 13.23
CA LEU A 273 7.25 0.82 13.74
C LEU A 273 8.12 -0.09 12.87
N SER A 274 9.41 0.21 12.80
CA SER A 274 10.39 -0.75 12.29
C SER A 274 10.24 -2.09 13.00
N ALA A 275 10.48 -3.22 12.31
CA ALA A 275 10.38 -4.56 12.91
C ALA A 275 11.23 -4.69 14.19
N GLU A 276 12.38 -4.02 14.19
CA GLU A 276 13.26 -3.87 15.35
C GLU A 276 13.56 -2.41 15.64
N VAL A 277 13.59 -2.05 16.92
CA VAL A 277 14.04 -0.74 17.41
C VAL A 277 14.94 -0.93 18.63
N ASP A 278 15.83 0.01 18.89
CA ASP A 278 16.63 0.01 20.12
C ASP A 278 15.88 0.69 21.28
N THR A 279 16.27 0.39 22.52
CA THR A 279 15.88 1.20 23.69
C THR A 279 16.18 2.68 23.45
N GLY A 280 15.29 3.57 23.91
CA GLY A 280 15.40 5.00 23.61
C GLY A 280 14.03 5.67 23.58
N SER A 281 13.90 6.71 22.76
CA SER A 281 12.65 7.44 22.55
C SER A 281 12.31 7.56 21.06
N ILE A 282 11.05 7.32 20.72
CA ILE A 282 10.55 7.34 19.34
C ILE A 282 9.29 8.22 19.29
N GLN A 283 9.26 9.19 18.39
CA GLN A 283 8.04 9.96 18.14
C GLN A 283 7.07 9.07 17.36
N LEU A 284 5.89 8.82 17.91
CA LEU A 284 4.82 8.13 17.19
C LEU A 284 4.03 9.13 16.35
N GLU A 285 3.63 8.70 15.16
CA GLU A 285 2.68 9.41 14.30
C GLU A 285 1.37 8.60 14.23
N LEU A 286 0.25 9.31 14.32
CA LEU A 286 -1.08 8.72 14.25
C LEU A 286 -2.08 9.74 13.71
N TYR A 287 -3.03 9.23 12.94
CA TYR A 287 -4.08 10.02 12.32
C TYR A 287 -5.45 9.41 12.61
N MET A 288 -6.41 10.29 12.86
CA MET A 288 -7.82 9.94 12.90
C MET A 288 -8.41 10.25 11.52
N PHE A 289 -9.16 9.30 10.97
CA PHE A 289 -9.86 9.45 9.71
C PHE A 289 -11.37 9.32 9.91
N HIS A 290 -12.13 10.11 9.17
CA HIS A 290 -13.56 9.94 8.97
C HIS A 290 -13.83 9.83 7.47
N MET A 291 -14.44 8.74 7.03
CA MET A 291 -14.65 8.44 5.60
C MET A 291 -13.34 8.60 4.79
N GLY A 292 -12.23 8.07 5.33
CA GLY A 292 -10.91 8.10 4.70
C GLY A 292 -10.22 9.47 4.65
N ARG A 293 -10.84 10.55 5.16
CA ARG A 293 -10.22 11.88 5.23
C ARG A 293 -9.72 12.18 6.65
N PRO A 294 -8.52 12.78 6.81
CA PRO A 294 -7.98 13.10 8.12
C PRO A 294 -8.86 14.13 8.83
N VAL A 295 -9.16 13.87 10.09
CA VAL A 295 -9.86 14.78 10.99
C VAL A 295 -8.95 15.13 12.18
N SER A 296 -9.39 16.06 13.01
CA SER A 296 -8.63 16.41 14.23
C SER A 296 -8.48 15.17 15.12
N LEU A 297 -7.24 14.80 15.44
CA LEU A 297 -6.94 13.68 16.33
C LEU A 297 -7.52 13.95 17.73
N PRO A 298 -8.48 13.13 18.20
CA PRO A 298 -9.00 13.26 19.56
C PRO A 298 -7.95 12.83 20.59
N GLN A 299 -8.23 13.07 21.87
CA GLN A 299 -7.40 12.52 22.94
C GLN A 299 -7.43 10.99 22.87
N VAL A 300 -6.25 10.37 22.85
CA VAL A 300 -6.08 8.92 22.92
C VAL A 300 -5.50 8.51 24.26
N GLN A 301 -5.89 7.33 24.73
CA GLN A 301 -5.29 6.67 25.87
C GLN A 301 -4.40 5.54 25.36
N TRP A 302 -3.14 5.55 25.77
CA TRP A 302 -2.18 4.51 25.44
C TRP A 302 -2.16 3.40 26.49
N THR A 303 -1.98 2.18 26.01
CA THR A 303 -1.64 1.00 26.82
C THR A 303 -0.45 0.30 26.19
N SER A 304 0.34 -0.35 27.04
CA SER A 304 1.54 -1.10 26.65
C SER A 304 1.40 -2.54 27.15
N SER A 305 1.84 -3.50 26.34
CA SER A 305 1.99 -4.90 26.78
C SER A 305 3.05 -5.08 27.86
N GLU A 306 3.95 -4.10 28.00
CA GLU A 306 5.16 -4.18 28.81
C GLU A 306 5.30 -2.97 29.75
N GLU A 307 5.67 -3.20 31.02
CA GLU A 307 5.80 -2.13 32.03
C GLU A 307 7.00 -1.20 31.78
N TRP A 308 7.99 -1.65 31.01
CA TRP A 308 9.20 -0.89 30.68
C TRP A 308 9.04 0.05 29.47
N ALA A 309 7.85 0.08 28.87
CA ALA A 309 7.47 0.94 27.76
C ALA A 309 6.27 1.82 28.11
N SER A 310 6.32 3.10 27.74
CA SER A 310 5.24 4.06 27.99
C SER A 310 5.18 5.13 26.90
N VAL A 311 3.99 5.66 26.65
CA VAL A 311 3.77 6.77 25.70
C VAL A 311 3.20 7.97 26.44
N ASP A 312 3.75 9.16 26.21
CA ASP A 312 3.27 10.39 26.84
C ASP A 312 2.18 11.12 26.05
N GLU A 313 1.72 12.26 26.57
CA GLU A 313 0.66 13.08 25.95
C GLU A 313 1.06 13.71 24.59
N SER A 314 2.36 13.75 24.28
CA SER A 314 2.90 14.20 22.99
C SER A 314 3.12 13.04 22.01
N ASN A 315 2.64 11.84 22.36
CA ASN A 315 2.85 10.59 21.62
C ASN A 315 4.33 10.22 21.48
N MET A 316 5.17 10.61 22.45
CA MET A 316 6.54 10.14 22.54
C MET A 316 6.57 8.79 23.25
N LEU A 317 7.03 7.75 22.56
CA LEU A 317 7.29 6.43 23.12
C LEU A 317 8.64 6.43 23.84
N PHE A 318 8.68 5.94 25.08
CA PHE A 318 9.88 5.71 25.87
C PHE A 318 10.09 4.22 26.11
N LEU A 319 11.29 3.72 25.80
CA LEU A 319 11.66 2.30 25.87
C LEU A 319 12.86 2.13 26.81
N SER A 320 12.67 1.46 27.95
CA SER A 320 13.71 1.25 28.96
C SER A 320 14.11 -0.22 29.16
N GLY A 321 13.46 -1.13 28.43
CA GLY A 321 13.67 -2.57 28.45
C GLY A 321 13.68 -3.14 27.03
N SER A 322 13.87 -4.45 26.94
CA SER A 322 13.98 -5.18 25.66
C SER A 322 13.00 -6.35 25.62
N GLY A 323 12.51 -6.68 24.44
CA GLY A 323 11.52 -7.74 24.22
C GLY A 323 10.49 -7.36 23.17
N ALA A 324 9.55 -8.27 22.90
CA ALA A 324 8.42 -7.97 22.04
C ALA A 324 7.51 -6.94 22.73
N LEU A 325 7.11 -5.92 21.99
CA LEU A 325 6.26 -4.83 22.48
C LEU A 325 5.05 -4.68 21.56
N THR A 326 3.88 -4.54 22.18
CA THR A 326 2.66 -4.06 21.51
C THR A 326 2.16 -2.83 22.25
N LEU A 327 1.94 -1.76 21.49
CA LEU A 327 1.29 -0.54 21.97
C LEU A 327 -0.11 -0.47 21.39
N THR A 328 -1.06 0.00 22.19
CA THR A 328 -2.44 0.21 21.75
C THR A 328 -2.92 1.59 22.15
N ALA A 329 -3.35 2.38 21.16
CA ALA A 329 -4.03 3.65 21.35
C ALA A 329 -5.55 3.44 21.23
N THR A 330 -6.31 3.96 22.18
CA THR A 330 -7.77 3.93 22.17
C THR A 330 -8.31 5.35 22.32
N VAL A 331 -9.31 5.72 21.52
CA VAL A 331 -9.93 7.05 21.61
C VAL A 331 -10.67 7.20 22.94
N VAL A 332 -10.40 8.29 23.68
CA VAL A 332 -11.06 8.55 24.96
C VAL A 332 -12.54 8.83 24.73
N GLY A 333 -13.39 8.02 25.35
CA GLY A 333 -14.85 8.13 25.23
C GLY A 333 -15.47 7.29 24.12
N GLU A 334 -14.66 6.68 23.24
CA GLU A 334 -15.13 5.78 22.19
C GLU A 334 -14.22 4.55 22.09
N SER A 335 -14.46 3.57 22.97
CA SER A 335 -13.60 2.39 23.11
C SER A 335 -13.59 1.46 21.91
N SER A 336 -14.51 1.65 20.95
CA SER A 336 -14.54 0.87 19.70
C SER A 336 -13.46 1.31 18.71
N ILE A 337 -12.95 2.55 18.83
CA ILE A 337 -11.91 3.09 17.95
C ILE A 337 -10.56 2.90 18.63
N THR A 338 -9.82 1.90 18.15
CA THR A 338 -8.52 1.51 18.69
C THR A 338 -7.58 1.12 17.56
N ALA A 339 -6.29 1.35 17.78
CA ALA A 339 -5.23 0.96 16.86
C ALA A 339 -4.05 0.38 17.66
N SER A 340 -3.35 -0.58 17.07
CA SER A 340 -2.20 -1.22 17.71
C SER A 340 -1.02 -1.31 16.75
N VAL A 341 0.18 -1.16 17.29
CA VAL A 341 1.45 -1.36 16.57
C VAL A 341 2.37 -2.24 17.41
N SER A 342 3.19 -3.05 16.75
CA SER A 342 4.11 -3.97 17.43
C SER A 342 5.53 -3.88 16.85
N THR A 343 6.52 -4.15 17.70
CA THR A 343 7.95 -4.16 17.35
C THR A 343 8.70 -5.10 18.29
N LEU A 344 9.90 -5.53 17.89
CA LEU A 344 10.90 -6.07 18.80
C LEU A 344 11.80 -4.94 19.32
N VAL A 345 12.05 -4.88 20.63
CA VAL A 345 12.94 -3.88 21.24
C VAL A 345 14.26 -4.52 21.66
N ASN A 346 15.36 -4.03 21.12
CA ASN A 346 16.72 -4.47 21.42
C ASN A 346 17.34 -3.64 22.55
N PRO A 347 18.16 -4.27 23.41
CA PRO A 347 18.92 -3.52 24.40
C PRO A 347 19.98 -2.66 23.71
N GLU A 348 20.22 -1.45 24.21
CA GLU A 348 21.28 -0.57 23.72
C GLU A 348 22.61 -1.32 23.60
N LEU A 349 23.20 -1.34 22.39
CA LEU A 349 24.52 -1.92 22.16
C LEU A 349 25.55 -1.15 22.98
N GLN A 350 26.01 -1.73 24.10
CA GLN A 350 27.23 -1.24 24.74
C GLN A 350 28.41 -1.54 23.82
N VAL A 351 28.80 -0.56 22.99
CA VAL A 351 30.03 -0.62 22.22
C VAL A 351 31.21 -0.48 23.20
N GLY A 352 31.60 -1.59 23.80
CA GLY A 352 32.79 -1.71 24.62
C GLY A 352 34.04 -1.63 23.75
N PHE A 353 34.56 -0.44 23.51
CA PHE A 353 35.96 -0.28 23.12
C PHE A 353 36.84 -0.56 24.36
N GLU A 354 37.15 -1.83 24.63
CA GLU A 354 38.41 -2.14 25.33
C GLU A 354 39.55 -1.94 24.32
N LEU A 355 40.09 -0.73 24.27
CA LEU A 355 41.46 -0.51 23.80
C LEU A 355 42.39 -1.22 24.79
N ARG A 356 43.02 -2.32 24.36
CA ARG A 356 44.19 -2.90 25.02
C ARG A 356 45.45 -2.66 24.19
#